data_AF-A0A9Q5CH50-F1
#
_entry.id   AF-A0A9Q5CH50-F1
#
_cell.length_a   1.000
_cell.length_b   1.000
_cell.length_c   1.000
_cell.angle_alpha   90.00
_cell.angle_beta   90.00
_cell.angle_gamma   90.00
#
_symmetry.space_group_name_H-M   'P 1'
#
loop_
_entity.id
_entity.type
_entity.pdbx_description
1 polymer ?
#
loop_
_entity_poly.entity_id
_entity_poly.type
_entity_poly.pdbx_seq_one_letter_code
_entity_poly.pdbx_strand_id
1 'polypeptide(L)' 'MLTRDEMIRDDRNRAGTLPAVLFLYGILVGTLVLTGMAVI' A
#
# COMPACT_ATOMS: atom_id res chain seq x y z
N MET A 1 13.71 -27.92 0.06
CA MET A 1 13.21 -27.37 -1.22
C MET A 1 11.87 -26.74 -0.92
N LEU A 2 11.71 -25.44 -1.14
CA LEU A 2 10.45 -24.74 -0.93
C LEU A 2 9.47 -25.21 -2.00
N THR A 3 8.32 -25.73 -1.59
CA THR A 3 7.27 -26.16 -2.53
C THR A 3 6.62 -24.93 -3.19
N ARG A 4 6.06 -25.10 -4.38
CA ARG A 4 5.36 -24.00 -5.08
C ARG A 4 4.27 -23.36 -4.21
N ASP A 5 3.56 -24.16 -3.42
CA ASP A 5 2.48 -23.69 -2.55
C ASP A 5 3.02 -22.86 -1.38
N GLU A 6 4.14 -23.26 -0.78
CA GLU A 6 4.82 -22.47 0.25
C GLU A 6 5.30 -21.13 -0.31
N MET A 7 5.76 -21.11 -1.57
CA MET A 7 6.22 -19.90 -2.24
C MET A 7 5.07 -18.91 -2.48
N ILE A 8 3.90 -19.39 -2.92
CA ILE A 8 2.69 -18.58 -3.10
C ILE A 8 2.16 -18.05 -1.75
N ARG A 9 2.24 -18.87 -0.70
CA ARG A 9 1.80 -18.47 0.65
C ARG A 9 2.71 -17.41 1.25
N ASP A 10 4.02 -17.55 1.11
CA ASP A 10 5.02 -16.58 1.56
C ASP A 10 4.87 -15.24 0.79
N ASP A 11 4.64 -15.30 -0.52
CA ASP A 11 4.40 -14.11 -1.36
C ASP A 11 3.14 -13.35 -0.92
N ARG A 12 2.01 -14.06 -0.69
CA ARG A 12 0.78 -13.43 -0.15
C ARG A 12 0.94 -12.85 1.25
N ASN A 13 1.78 -13.45 2.10
CA ASN A 13 2.04 -12.96 3.45
C ASN A 13 2.95 -11.72 3.45
N ARG A 14 3.79 -11.55 2.43
CA ARG A 14 4.65 -10.37 2.24
C ARG A 14 4.00 -9.27 1.42
N ALA A 15 2.97 -9.59 0.64
CA ALA A 15 2.23 -8.63 -0.15
C ALA A 15 1.51 -7.61 0.76
N GLY A 16 1.57 -6.33 0.36
CA GLY A 16 0.77 -5.29 0.99
C GLY A 16 -0.73 -5.59 0.85
N THR A 17 -1.48 -5.40 1.93
CA THR A 17 -2.93 -5.62 1.89
C THR A 17 -3.62 -4.47 1.17
N LEU A 18 -4.70 -4.75 0.45
CA LEU A 18 -5.48 -3.72 -0.25
C LEU A 18 -5.95 -2.57 0.68
N PRO A 19 -6.41 -2.83 1.92
CA PRO A 19 -6.69 -1.75 2.87
C PRO A 19 -5.48 -0.87 3.21
N ALA A 20 -4.28 -1.47 3.37
CA ALA A 20 -3.07 -0.70 3.65
C ALA A 20 -2.69 0.21 2.48
N VAL A 21 -2.86 -0.28 1.23
CA VAL A 21 -2.63 0.52 0.03
C VAL A 21 -3.59 1.71 -0.03
N LEU A 22 -4.89 1.49 0.19
CA LEU A 22 -5.89 2.56 0.17
C LEU A 22 -5.63 3.60 1.26
N PHE A 23 -5.25 3.17 2.46
CA PHE A 23 -4.92 4.07 3.57
C PHE A 23 -3.74 4.97 3.23
N LEU A 24 -2.61 4.39 2.78
CA LEU A 24 -1.42 5.15 2.39
C LEU A 24 -1.70 6.10 1.22
N TYR A 25 -2.42 5.62 0.21
CA TYR A 25 -2.77 6.44 -0.94
C TYR A 25 -3.66 7.62 -0.54
N GLY A 26 -4.62 7.41 0.35
CA GLY A 26 -5.46 8.46 0.92
C GLY A 26 -4.64 9.53 1.66
N ILE A 27 -3.64 9.13 2.44
CA ILE A 27 -2.72 10.07 3.10
C ILE A 27 -1.97 10.90 2.06
N LEU A 28 -1.36 10.25 1.06
CA LEU A 28 -0.56 10.94 0.03
C LEU A 28 -1.39 11.95 -0.76
N VAL A 29 -2.58 11.54 -1.23
CA VAL A 29 -3.50 12.44 -1.95
C VAL A 29 -3.98 13.56 -1.04
N GLY A 30 -4.31 13.27 0.22
CA GLY A 30 -4.71 14.26 1.20
C GLY A 30 -3.61 15.30 1.43
N THR A 31 -2.38 14.88 1.65
CA THR A 31 -1.23 15.78 1.80
C THR A 31 -1.01 16.62 0.55
N LEU A 32 -1.12 16.05 -0.65
CA LEU A 32 -1.00 16.79 -1.91
C LEU A 32 -2.04 17.92 -2.01
N VAL A 33 -3.30 17.61 -1.75
CA VAL A 33 -4.40 18.59 -1.79
C VAL A 33 -4.20 19.67 -0.75
N LEU A 34 -3.92 19.31 0.50
CA LEU A 34 -3.71 20.27 1.59
C LEU A 34 -2.50 21.17 1.31
N THR A 35 -1.42 20.61 0.76
CA THR A 35 -0.24 21.39 0.37
C THR A 35 -0.57 22.36 -0.76
N GLY A 36 -1.31 21.93 -1.79
CA GLY A 36 -1.76 22.79 -2.87
C GLY A 36 -2.65 23.93 -2.38
N MET A 37 -3.56 23.66 -1.44
CA MET A 37 -4.42 24.68 -0.82
C MET A 37 -3.65 25.66 0.05
N ALA A 38 -2.54 25.24 0.68
CA ALA A 38 -1.70 26.12 1.49
C ALA A 38 -0.85 27.10 0.67
N VAL A 39 -0.67 26.82 -0.64
CA VAL A 39 0.10 27.67 -1.56
C VAL A 39 -0.77 28.77 -2.19
N ILE A 40 -2.08 28.56 -2.28
CA ILE A 40 -3.06 29.52 -2.80
C ILE A 40 -3.43 30.52 -1.70
#